data_AF-A0A376U8F1-F1
#
_entry.id   AF-A0A376U8F1-F1
#
_cell.length_a   1.000
_cell.length_b   1.000
_cell.length_c   1.000
_cell.angle_alpha   90.00
_cell.angle_beta   90.00
_cell.angle_gamma   90.00
#
_symmetry.space_group_name_H-M   'P 1'
#
loop_
_entity.id
_entity.type
_entity.pdbx_description
1 polymer ?
#
loop_
_entity_poly.entity_id
_entity_poly.type
_entity_poly.pdbx_seq_one_letter_code
_entity_poly.pdbx_strand_id
1 'polypeptide(L)'
;MGTDVALMLGIAHTLMTQGKHDKVFLEKYTTGYPQFEEYLTGKSDNTPKSAAWAAEITGVPEAQIVKLAELMAANRTMLMGWLGNSAPAIW
;
A
#
# COMPACT_ATOMS: atom_id res chain seq x y z
N MET A 1 -16.92 2.88 4.60
CA MET A 1 -16.34 4.08 3.95
C MET A 1 -14.93 4.25 4.53
N GLY A 2 -13.90 3.99 3.74
CA GLY A 2 -12.49 3.88 4.19
C GLY A 2 -11.75 2.66 3.63
N THR A 3 -12.01 2.26 2.38
CA THR A 3 -11.42 1.07 1.75
C THR A 3 -10.04 1.36 1.13
N ASP A 4 -9.68 2.62 0.92
CA ASP A 4 -8.38 3.02 0.35
C ASP A 4 -7.20 2.56 1.21
N VAL A 5 -7.37 2.57 2.55
CA VAL A 5 -6.35 2.06 3.48
C VAL A 5 -6.13 0.56 3.30
N ALA A 6 -7.20 -0.21 3.12
CA ALA A 6 -7.09 -1.65 2.87
C ALA A 6 -6.37 -1.93 1.54
N LEU A 7 -6.65 -1.14 0.50
CA LEU A 7 -5.95 -1.24 -0.78
C LEU A 7 -4.45 -0.93 -0.63
N MET A 8 -4.08 0.15 0.04
CA MET A 8 -2.68 0.51 0.27
C MET A 8 -1.93 -0.55 1.08
N LEU A 9 -2.56 -1.13 2.10
CA LEU A 9 -1.98 -2.22 2.89
C LEU A 9 -1.78 -3.48 2.04
N GLY A 10 -2.74 -3.82 1.17
CA GLY A 10 -2.62 -4.94 0.22
C GLY A 10 -1.44 -4.76 -0.74
N ILE A 11 -1.24 -3.55 -1.26
CA ILE A 11 -0.09 -3.20 -2.12
C ILE A 11 1.21 -3.29 -1.33
N ALA A 12 1.27 -2.71 -0.13
CA ALA A 12 2.46 -2.72 0.72
C ALA A 12 2.87 -4.15 1.10
N HIS A 13 1.92 -5.00 1.49
CA HIS A 13 2.17 -6.41 1.76
C HIS A 13 2.69 -7.15 0.53
N THR A 14 2.15 -6.87 -0.66
CA THR A 14 2.62 -7.49 -1.92
C THR A 14 4.05 -7.07 -2.26
N LEU A 15 4.39 -5.79 -2.12
CA LEU A 15 5.77 -5.31 -2.31
C LEU A 15 6.74 -5.91 -1.28
N MET A 16 6.25 -6.11 -0.05
CA MET A 16 7.00 -6.73 1.03
C MET A 16 7.31 -8.20 0.73
N THR A 17 6.30 -9.00 0.40
CA THR A 17 6.47 -10.44 0.11
C THR A 17 7.27 -10.70 -1.15
N GLN A 18 7.20 -9.81 -2.15
CA GLN A 18 8.04 -9.88 -3.36
C GLN A 18 9.46 -9.34 -3.14
N GLY A 19 9.79 -8.80 -1.96
CA GLY A 19 11.12 -8.23 -1.67
C GLY A 19 11.44 -6.95 -2.45
N LYS A 20 10.43 -6.25 -2.98
CA LYS A 20 10.57 -5.04 -3.81
C LYS A 20 10.50 -3.72 -3.02
N HIS A 21 10.51 -3.80 -1.70
CA HIS A 21 10.54 -2.64 -0.81
C HIS A 21 12.00 -2.27 -0.48
N ASP A 22 12.30 -0.98 -0.44
CA ASP A 22 13.65 -0.49 -0.14
C ASP A 22 13.91 -0.50 1.38
N LYS A 23 14.50 -1.59 1.86
CA LYS A 23 14.84 -1.77 3.28
C LYS A 23 15.82 -0.73 3.80
N VAL A 24 16.81 -0.34 2.99
CA VAL A 24 17.83 0.64 3.40
C VAL A 24 17.19 2.01 3.57
N PHE A 25 16.28 2.38 2.67
CA PHE A 25 15.51 3.62 2.81
C PHE A 25 14.63 3.59 4.07
N LEU A 26 13.91 2.49 4.30
CA LEU A 26 13.03 2.33 5.46
C LEU A 26 13.82 2.41 6.77
N GLU A 27 14.94 1.70 6.89
CA GLU A 27 15.78 1.74 8.09
C GLU A 27 16.41 3.11 8.34
N LYS A 28 16.79 3.84 7.28
CA LYS A 28 17.50 5.12 7.40
C LYS A 28 16.58 6.32 7.59
N TYR A 29 15.39 6.30 6.99
CA TYR A 29 14.50 7.46 6.90
C TYR A 29 13.14 7.25 7.58
N THR A 30 12.87 6.09 8.16
CA THR A 30 11.63 5.83 8.91
C THR A 30 11.93 5.26 10.29
N THR A 31 10.94 5.33 11.19
CA THR A 31 10.99 4.71 12.51
C THR A 31 9.76 3.82 12.67
N GLY A 32 9.91 2.70 13.39
CA GLY A 32 8.78 1.79 13.66
C GLY A 32 8.41 0.82 12.52
N TYR A 33 9.26 0.68 11.50
CA TYR A 33 9.03 -0.29 10.42
C TYR A 33 8.89 -1.75 10.93
N PRO A 34 9.68 -2.25 11.90
CA PRO A 34 9.51 -3.62 12.39
C PRO A 34 8.11 -3.93 12.93
N GLN A 35 7.52 -3.00 13.68
CA GLN A 35 6.15 -3.13 14.19
C GLN A 35 5.12 -3.09 13.05
N PHE A 36 5.38 -2.28 12.02
CA PHE A 36 4.52 -2.22 10.83
C PHE A 36 4.61 -3.51 10.00
N GLU A 37 5.79 -4.12 9.89
CA GLU A 37 5.97 -5.42 9.22
C GLU A 37 5.21 -6.54 9.93
N GLU A 38 5.24 -6.57 11.27
CA GLU A 38 4.43 -7.50 12.07
C GLU A 38 2.93 -7.32 11.83
N TYR A 39 2.48 -6.07 11.68
CA TYR A 39 1.10 -5.75 11.34
C TYR A 39 0.70 -6.18 9.92
N LEU A 40 1.57 -5.94 8.93
CA LEU A 40 1.33 -6.36 7.55
C LEU A 40 1.26 -7.88 7.43
N THR A 41 2.18 -8.59 8.08
CA THR A 41 2.22 -10.06 8.09
C THR A 41 1.10 -10.70 8.92
N GLY A 42 0.37 -9.91 9.70
CA GLY A 42 -0.67 -10.40 10.60
C GLY A 42 -0.15 -11.04 11.88
N LYS A 43 1.15 -10.89 12.21
CA LYS A 43 1.70 -11.39 13.49
C LYS A 43 1.10 -10.70 14.69
N SER A 44 0.68 -9.44 14.55
CA SER A 44 0.08 -8.66 15.64
C SER A 44 -1.43 -8.89 15.80
N ASP A 45 -2.15 -9.23 14.73
CA ASP A 45 -3.63 -9.24 14.69
C ASP A 45 -4.23 -10.48 14.01
N ASN A 46 -3.43 -11.50 13.74
CA ASN A 46 -3.77 -12.73 13.02
C ASN A 46 -4.37 -12.53 11.63
N THR A 47 -4.25 -11.34 11.04
CA THR A 47 -4.85 -11.01 9.75
C THR A 47 -3.80 -10.52 8.78
N PRO A 48 -3.21 -11.40 7.95
CA PRO A 48 -2.27 -10.98 6.92
C PRO A 48 -2.95 -10.01 5.96
N LYS A 49 -2.34 -8.83 5.75
CA LYS A 49 -2.87 -7.77 4.88
C LYS A 49 -2.59 -8.08 3.41
N SER A 50 -2.91 -9.30 3.00
CA SER A 50 -2.70 -9.79 1.65
C SER A 50 -3.53 -9.04 0.60
N ALA A 51 -3.16 -9.18 -0.67
CA ALA A 51 -3.96 -8.66 -1.78
C ALA A 51 -5.37 -9.30 -1.81
N ALA A 52 -5.48 -10.59 -1.47
CA ALA A 52 -6.78 -11.26 -1.32
C ALA A 52 -7.64 -10.62 -0.21
N TRP A 53 -7.06 -10.36 0.95
CA TRP A 53 -7.74 -9.66 2.05
C TRP A 53 -8.21 -8.25 1.64
N ALA A 54 -7.35 -7.50 0.94
CA ALA A 54 -7.71 -6.18 0.45
C ALA A 54 -8.82 -6.24 -0.61
N ALA A 55 -8.86 -7.28 -1.44
CA ALA A 55 -9.89 -7.49 -2.45
C ALA A 55 -11.27 -7.70 -1.82
N GLU A 56 -11.36 -8.46 -0.72
CA GLU A 56 -12.62 -8.67 0.00
C GLU A 56 -13.19 -7.37 0.57
N ILE A 57 -12.34 -6.47 1.05
CA ILE A 57 -12.77 -5.20 1.65
C ILE A 57 -13.10 -4.15 0.59
N THR A 58 -12.29 -4.05 -0.45
CA THR A 58 -12.38 -2.97 -1.45
C THR A 58 -13.27 -3.31 -2.63
N GLY A 59 -13.51 -4.61 -2.89
CA GLY A 59 -14.15 -5.10 -4.10
C GLY A 59 -13.25 -5.07 -5.34
N VAL A 60 -11.99 -4.64 -5.21
CA VAL A 60 -11.02 -4.64 -6.32
C VAL A 60 -10.42 -6.05 -6.46
N PRO A 61 -10.39 -6.66 -7.67
CA PRO A 61 -9.84 -8.00 -7.83
C PRO A 61 -8.37 -8.09 -7.38
N GLU A 62 -8.02 -9.16 -6.67
CA GLU A 62 -6.66 -9.41 -6.16
C GLU A 62 -5.59 -9.23 -7.26
N ALA A 63 -5.84 -9.81 -8.44
CA ALA A 63 -4.92 -9.71 -9.57
C ALA A 63 -4.64 -8.26 -10.00
N GLN A 64 -5.60 -7.35 -9.85
CA GLN A 64 -5.39 -5.93 -10.14
C GLN A 64 -4.53 -5.25 -9.07
N ILE A 65 -4.73 -5.59 -7.79
CA ILE A 65 -3.94 -5.08 -6.68
C ILE A 65 -2.47 -5.51 -6.82
N VAL A 66 -2.24 -6.78 -7.14
CA VAL A 66 -0.89 -7.32 -7.40
C VAL A 66 -0.24 -6.63 -8.60
N LYS A 67 -0.98 -6.53 -9.72
CA LYS A 67 -0.47 -5.85 -10.92
C LYS A 67 -0.14 -4.39 -10.66
N LEU A 68 -0.94 -3.69 -9.87
CA LEU A 68 -0.67 -2.31 -9.48
C LEU A 68 0.62 -2.22 -8.65
N ALA A 69 0.79 -3.08 -7.65
CA ALA A 69 2.02 -3.14 -6.86
C ALA A 69 3.27 -3.37 -7.75
N GLU A 70 3.19 -4.29 -8.71
CA GLU A 70 4.28 -4.56 -9.64
C GLU A 70 4.61 -3.36 -10.53
N LEU A 71 3.60 -2.68 -11.06
CA LEU A 71 3.77 -1.46 -11.86
C LEU A 71 4.41 -0.34 -11.04
N MET A 72 4.03 -0.21 -9.77
CA MET A 72 4.59 0.78 -8.86
C MET A 72 6.05 0.52 -8.52
N ALA A 73 6.46 -0.74 -8.38
CA ALA A 73 7.85 -1.11 -8.14
C ALA A 73 8.73 -0.95 -9.39
N ALA A 74 8.16 -1.20 -10.58
CA ALA A 74 8.91 -1.17 -11.83
C ALA A 74 9.13 0.25 -12.39
N ASN A 75 8.34 1.24 -11.96
CA ASN A 75 8.35 2.58 -12.54
C ASN A 75 8.55 3.65 -11.46
N ARG A 76 9.01 4.83 -11.87
CA ARG A 76 8.94 6.01 -11.01
C ARG A 76 7.48 6.42 -10.86
N THR A 77 6.86 6.05 -9.74
CA THR A 77 5.46 6.36 -9.44
C THR A 77 5.32 7.62 -8.59
N MET A 78 4.34 8.45 -8.95
CA MET A 78 3.90 9.60 -8.17
C MET A 78 2.53 9.27 -7.58
N LEU A 79 2.44 9.24 -6.24
CA LEU A 79 1.17 9.08 -5.55
C LEU A 79 0.50 10.44 -5.41
N MET A 80 -0.64 10.63 -6.07
CA MET A 80 -1.45 11.84 -5.97
C MET A 80 -2.75 11.53 -5.25
N GLY A 81 -3.04 12.31 -4.21
CA GLY A 81 -4.36 12.33 -3.56
C GLY A 81 -5.26 13.39 -4.20
N TRP A 82 -6.58 13.18 -4.16
CA TRP A 82 -7.54 14.21 -4.55
C TRP A 82 -7.60 15.31 -3.48
N LEU A 83 -7.07 16.50 -3.79
CA LEU A 83 -7.35 17.74 -3.08
C LEU A 83 -8.55 18.39 -3.76
N GLY A 84 -9.66 18.54 -3.04
CA GLY A 84 -10.96 18.94 -3.59
C GLY A 84 -10.96 20.20 -4.48
N ASN A 85 -11.91 20.25 -5.41
CA ASN A 85 -12.24 21.45 -6.17
C ASN A 85 -12.85 22.52 -5.24
N SER A 86 -12.01 23.33 -4.60
CA SER A 86 -12.44 24.56 -3.93
C SER A 86 -11.42 25.71 -4.03
N ALA A 87 -10.57 25.70 -5.06
CA ALA A 87 -9.91 26.92 -5.51
C ALA A 87 -10.52 27.32 -6.88
N PRO A 88 -11.17 28.48 -7.01
CA PRO A 88 -11.52 28.97 -8.33
C PRO A 88 -10.21 29.17 -9.11
N ALA A 89 -10.18 28.69 -10.34
CA ALA A 89 -9.06 28.90 -11.24
C ALA A 89 -8.85 30.41 -11.43
N ILE A 90 -7.81 30.93 -10.80
CA ILE A 90 -7.13 32.15 -11.19
C ILE A 90 -5.66 31.79 -11.37
N TRP A 91 -5.35 31.13 -12.50
CA TRP A 91 -4.19 31.35 -13.37
C TRP A 91 -4.53 30.76 -14.73
#